data_AF-A0A2W2BUX0-F1
#
_entry.id   AF-A0A2W2BUX0-F1
#
_cell.length_a   1.000
_cell.length_b   1.000
_cell.length_c   1.000
_cell.angle_alpha   90.00
_cell.angle_beta   90.00
_cell.angle_gamma   90.00
#
_symmetry.space_group_name_H-M   'P 1'
#
loop_
_entity.id
_entity.type
_entity.pdbx_description
1 polymer ?
#
loop_
_entity_poly.entity_id
_entity_poly.type
_entity_poly.pdbx_seq_one_letter_code
_entity_poly.pdbx_strand_id
1 'polypeptide(L)'
;MLNTYLFLNVRNSDLNNEWNKKLELELKTLPGIDDLMIIEHNENSDAQINMTFDAQIVSLDNLELLLAKNGTTITAINIHFPSAISGVSDAYSAAAINIPTEDKLDDIPGVLGVGVSTSGVIKVELDASLKNKNDTVQKIIQSILNRSRRN
;
A
#
# COMPACT_ATOMS: atom_id res chain seq x y z
N MET A 1 1.65 -11.86 -11.06
CA MET A 1 0.87 -11.11 -10.07
C MET A 1 1.85 -10.46 -9.12
N LEU A 2 1.80 -9.15 -8.92
CA LEU A 2 2.67 -8.46 -7.97
C LEU A 2 1.92 -8.39 -6.63
N ASN A 3 2.07 -9.41 -5.80
CA ASN A 3 1.36 -9.52 -4.53
C ASN A 3 1.88 -8.46 -3.57
N THR A 4 1.17 -7.33 -3.53
CA THR A 4 1.53 -6.11 -2.81
C THR A 4 0.74 -6.09 -1.52
N TYR A 5 1.38 -5.74 -0.40
CA TYR A 5 0.68 -5.58 0.87
C TYR A 5 0.28 -4.12 1.04
N LEU A 6 -0.99 -3.87 1.32
CA LEU A 6 -1.54 -2.56 1.61
C LEU A 6 -1.96 -2.50 3.08
N PHE A 7 -1.55 -1.44 3.75
CA PHE A 7 -1.94 -1.11 5.12
C PHE A 7 -2.56 0.29 5.08
N LEU A 8 -3.86 0.35 5.29
CA LEU A 8 -4.61 1.59 5.37
C LEU A 8 -4.99 1.85 6.82
N ASN A 9 -4.57 2.99 7.35
CA ASN A 9 -5.22 3.50 8.56
C ASN A 9 -6.45 4.31 8.11
N VAL A 10 -7.56 4.09 8.79
CA VAL A 10 -8.83 4.69 8.44
C VAL A 10 -9.58 5.21 9.67
N ARG A 11 -10.46 6.18 9.44
CA ARG A 11 -11.40 6.72 10.41
C ARG A 11 -12.84 6.47 10.00
N ASN A 12 -13.67 6.08 10.95
CA ASN A 12 -15.12 5.96 10.76
C ASN A 12 -15.83 6.21 12.12
N SER A 13 -16.83 7.09 12.16
CA SER A 13 -17.56 7.41 13.39
C SER A 13 -18.43 6.26 13.89
N ASP A 14 -18.78 5.32 13.02
CA ASP A 14 -19.75 4.25 13.25
C ASP A 14 -19.06 2.86 13.28
N LEU A 15 -17.78 2.78 13.69
CA LEU A 15 -17.08 1.50 13.83
C LEU A 15 -17.84 0.53 14.74
N ASN A 16 -18.26 -0.59 14.16
CA ASN A 16 -18.92 -1.68 14.85
C ASN A 16 -18.80 -2.98 14.03
N ASN A 17 -19.14 -4.09 14.67
CA ASN A 17 -19.10 -5.42 14.06
C ASN A 17 -19.91 -5.56 12.75
N GLU A 18 -21.00 -4.82 12.58
CA GLU A 18 -21.83 -4.85 11.36
C GLU A 18 -21.15 -4.11 10.21
N TRP A 19 -20.60 -2.92 10.49
CA TRP A 19 -19.78 -2.15 9.55
C TRP A 19 -18.60 -3.00 9.07
N ASN A 20 -17.90 -3.64 9.99
CA ASN A 20 -16.75 -4.49 9.71
C ASN A 20 -17.09 -5.63 8.75
N LYS A 21 -18.14 -6.41 9.06
CA LYS A 21 -18.60 -7.51 8.21
C LYS A 21 -19.03 -7.05 6.82
N LYS A 22 -19.73 -5.91 6.75
CA LYS A 22 -20.19 -5.34 5.48
C LYS A 22 -19.01 -4.92 4.62
N LEU A 23 -18.06 -4.17 5.18
CA LEU A 23 -16.89 -3.70 4.46
C LEU A 23 -15.99 -4.87 4.03
N GLU A 24 -15.80 -5.85 4.90
CA GLU A 24 -15.04 -7.06 4.58
C GLU A 24 -15.65 -7.81 3.39
N LEU A 25 -16.98 -7.97 3.36
CA LEU A 25 -17.68 -8.59 2.25
C LEU A 25 -17.51 -7.80 0.96
N GLU A 26 -17.73 -6.48 0.98
CA GLU A 26 -17.57 -5.63 -0.20
C GLU A 26 -16.15 -5.68 -0.76
N LEU A 27 -15.13 -5.58 0.08
CA LEU A 27 -13.73 -5.65 -0.34
C LEU A 27 -13.37 -7.02 -0.92
N LYS A 28 -13.81 -8.13 -0.30
CA LYS A 28 -13.54 -9.49 -0.83
C LYS A 28 -14.16 -9.76 -2.21
N THR A 29 -15.15 -8.97 -2.63
CA THR A 29 -15.71 -9.10 -3.99
C THR A 29 -14.86 -8.42 -5.06
N LEU A 30 -13.88 -7.60 -4.68
CA LEU A 30 -13.02 -6.91 -5.63
C LEU A 30 -12.02 -7.90 -6.26
N PRO A 31 -11.92 -7.95 -7.60
CA PRO A 31 -10.93 -8.79 -8.25
C PRO A 31 -9.51 -8.33 -7.89
N GLY A 32 -8.62 -9.28 -7.60
CA GLY A 32 -7.24 -9.01 -7.26
C GLY A 32 -6.99 -8.67 -5.79
N ILE A 33 -7.95 -8.90 -4.90
CA ILE A 33 -7.72 -8.97 -3.45
C ILE A 33 -7.60 -10.44 -3.04
N ASP A 34 -6.46 -10.82 -2.47
CA ASP A 34 -6.16 -12.19 -2.07
C ASP A 34 -6.49 -12.42 -0.58
N ASP A 35 -5.99 -11.53 0.27
CA ASP A 35 -6.18 -11.58 1.73
C ASP A 35 -6.69 -10.23 2.23
N LEU A 36 -7.52 -10.27 3.27
CA LEU A 36 -8.07 -9.08 3.92
C LEU A 36 -8.23 -9.32 5.42
N MET A 37 -7.80 -8.34 6.21
CA MET A 37 -8.02 -8.27 7.65
C MET A 37 -8.34 -6.83 8.03
N ILE A 38 -9.38 -6.65 8.84
CA ILE A 38 -9.73 -5.35 9.42
C ILE A 38 -9.52 -5.44 10.94
N ILE A 39 -8.72 -4.53 11.48
CA ILE A 39 -8.43 -4.44 12.91
C ILE A 39 -9.08 -3.15 13.43
N GLU A 40 -10.10 -3.28 14.27
CA GLU A 40 -10.73 -2.13 14.93
C GLU A 40 -9.90 -1.63 16.10
N HIS A 41 -9.74 -0.30 16.21
CA HIS A 41 -9.26 0.38 17.40
C HIS A 41 -10.42 1.15 18.02
N ASN A 42 -11.32 0.41 18.66
CA ASN A 42 -12.64 0.86 19.14
C ASN A 42 -12.63 2.06 20.10
N GLU A 43 -11.48 2.42 20.67
CA GLU A 43 -11.37 3.57 21.57
C GLU A 43 -11.34 4.92 20.84
N ASN A 44 -11.04 4.96 19.52
CA ASN A 44 -10.75 6.21 18.81
C ASN A 44 -11.47 6.38 17.44
N SER A 45 -12.49 5.58 17.12
CA SER A 45 -13.09 5.60 15.77
C SER A 45 -12.06 5.36 14.65
N ASP A 46 -10.96 4.69 14.98
CA ASP A 46 -9.85 4.36 14.10
C ASP A 46 -9.86 2.84 13.81
N ALA A 47 -9.49 2.45 12.60
CA ALA A 47 -9.28 1.06 12.23
C ALA A 47 -8.08 0.94 11.28
N GLN A 48 -7.54 -0.26 11.16
CA GLN A 48 -6.54 -0.60 10.18
C GLN A 48 -7.09 -1.67 9.23
N ILE A 49 -6.97 -1.42 7.93
CA ILE A 49 -7.32 -2.37 6.88
C ILE A 49 -6.02 -2.87 6.26
N ASN A 50 -5.78 -4.16 6.40
CA ASN A 50 -4.62 -4.85 5.86
C ASN A 50 -5.07 -5.78 4.75
N MET A 51 -4.48 -5.66 3.57
CA MET A 51 -4.82 -6.54 2.45
C MET A 51 -3.60 -6.89 1.61
N THR A 52 -3.63 -8.09 1.05
CA THR A 52 -2.75 -8.46 -0.06
C THR A 52 -3.54 -8.24 -1.35
N PHE A 53 -2.97 -7.48 -2.29
CA PHE A 53 -3.65 -7.14 -3.53
C PHE A 53 -2.71 -7.10 -4.74
N ASP A 54 -3.26 -7.30 -5.94
CA ASP A 54 -2.59 -7.03 -7.20
C ASP A 54 -2.74 -5.54 -7.56
N ALA A 55 -1.65 -4.80 -7.39
CA ALA A 55 -1.59 -3.37 -7.67
C ALA A 55 -1.69 -2.99 -9.17
N GLN A 56 -1.74 -3.98 -10.07
CA GLN A 56 -2.07 -3.77 -11.48
C GLN A 56 -3.57 -3.95 -11.77
N ILE A 57 -4.34 -4.55 -10.85
CA ILE A 57 -5.76 -4.82 -11.00
C ILE A 57 -6.59 -3.88 -10.12
N VAL A 58 -6.22 -3.74 -8.84
CA VAL A 58 -6.98 -2.91 -7.89
C VAL A 58 -6.45 -1.47 -7.92
N SER A 59 -7.35 -0.53 -8.23
CA SER A 59 -7.06 0.90 -8.17
C SER A 59 -7.25 1.44 -6.76
N LEU A 60 -6.24 2.13 -6.22
CA LEU A 60 -6.37 2.84 -4.94
C LEU A 60 -7.45 3.92 -4.97
N ASP A 61 -7.69 4.55 -6.11
CA ASP A 61 -8.76 5.55 -6.24
C ASP A 61 -10.14 4.88 -6.08
N ASN A 62 -10.31 3.67 -6.64
CA ASN A 62 -11.57 2.92 -6.49
C ASN A 62 -11.75 2.40 -5.06
N LEU A 63 -10.67 1.98 -4.40
CA LEU A 63 -10.70 1.59 -2.98
C LEU A 63 -11.09 2.77 -2.10
N GLU A 64 -10.51 3.95 -2.33
CA GLU A 64 -10.87 5.17 -1.59
C GLU A 64 -12.34 5.54 -1.77
N LEU A 65 -12.86 5.46 -3.00
CA LEU A 65 -14.28 5.70 -3.26
C LEU A 65 -15.19 4.69 -2.54
N LEU A 66 -14.82 3.41 -2.50
CA LEU A 66 -15.56 2.37 -1.78
C LEU A 66 -15.56 2.62 -0.28
N LEU A 67 -14.42 2.99 0.29
CA LEU A 67 -14.29 3.33 1.71
C LEU A 67 -15.12 4.58 2.04
N ALA A 68 -15.02 5.63 1.24
CA ALA A 68 -15.80 6.85 1.42
C ALA A 68 -17.31 6.60 1.38
N LYS A 69 -17.79 5.72 0.47
CA LYS A 69 -19.20 5.29 0.42
C LYS A 69 -19.67 4.62 1.71
N ASN A 70 -18.76 4.00 2.46
CA ASN A 70 -19.02 3.37 3.75
C ASN A 70 -18.75 4.31 4.95
N GLY A 71 -18.63 5.63 4.72
CA GLY A 71 -18.39 6.62 5.76
C GLY A 71 -16.95 6.64 6.28
N THR A 72 -16.04 5.97 5.57
CA THR A 72 -14.66 5.73 6.01
C THR A 72 -13.71 6.68 5.30
N THR A 73 -12.85 7.36 6.07
CA THR A 73 -11.80 8.25 5.54
C THR A 73 -10.44 7.61 5.73
N ILE A 74 -9.61 7.58 4.69
CA ILE A 74 -8.22 7.11 4.79
C ILE A 74 -7.37 8.20 5.45
N THR A 75 -6.60 7.82 6.46
CA THR A 75 -5.71 8.74 7.19
C THR A 75 -4.23 8.46 6.96
N ALA A 76 -3.87 7.22 6.59
CA ALA A 76 -2.51 6.87 6.17
C ALA A 76 -2.53 5.70 5.19
N ILE A 77 -1.56 5.69 4.27
CA ILE A 77 -1.41 4.65 3.24
C ILE A 77 0.03 4.15 3.28
N ASN A 78 0.22 2.88 3.60
CA ASN A 78 1.51 2.21 3.53
C ASN A 78 1.41 1.02 2.57
N ILE A 79 2.34 0.94 1.61
CA ILE A 79 2.35 -0.09 0.58
C ILE A 79 3.69 -0.81 0.63
N HIS A 80 3.68 -2.13 0.76
CA HIS A 80 4.88 -2.95 0.70
C HIS A 80 4.88 -3.71 -0.61
N PHE A 81 5.82 -3.36 -1.49
CA PHE A 81 6.07 -4.07 -2.73
C PHE A 81 7.04 -5.23 -2.46
N PRO A 82 6.70 -6.47 -2.85
CA PRO A 82 7.61 -7.60 -2.72
C PRO A 82 8.89 -7.32 -3.51
N SER A 83 10.02 -7.82 -3.00
CA SER A 83 11.33 -7.53 -3.58
C SER A 83 11.38 -7.87 -5.07
N ALA A 84 11.55 -6.85 -5.91
CA ALA A 84 12.00 -7.00 -7.29
C ALA A 84 13.53 -6.89 -7.40
N ILE A 85 14.22 -6.74 -6.26
CA ILE A 85 15.66 -6.52 -6.17
C ILE A 85 16.34 -7.87 -6.00
N SER A 86 16.88 -8.41 -7.09
CA SER A 86 17.88 -9.48 -7.05
C SER A 86 19.20 -8.92 -6.50
N GLY A 87 19.87 -9.66 -5.59
CA GLY A 87 21.21 -9.31 -5.11
C GLY A 87 21.34 -8.78 -3.68
N VAL A 88 20.27 -8.80 -2.87
CA VAL A 88 20.37 -8.49 -1.44
C VAL A 88 20.81 -9.75 -0.67
N SER A 89 22.10 -10.08 -0.69
CA SER A 89 22.66 -11.22 0.07
C SER A 89 23.03 -10.87 1.52
N ASP A 90 23.21 -9.59 1.82
CA ASP A 90 23.62 -9.08 3.13
C ASP A 90 23.17 -7.62 3.35
N ALA A 91 23.26 -7.17 4.60
CA ALA A 91 22.82 -5.84 5.02
C ALA A 91 23.58 -4.68 4.34
N TYR A 92 24.83 -4.91 3.91
CA TYR A 92 25.61 -3.90 3.20
C TYR A 92 25.10 -3.71 1.76
N SER A 93 24.78 -4.82 1.09
CA SER A 93 24.17 -4.82 -0.24
C SER A 93 22.77 -4.22 -0.21
N ALA A 94 22.00 -4.48 0.86
CA ALA A 94 20.71 -3.82 1.10
C ALA A 94 20.90 -2.30 1.17
N ALA A 95 21.84 -1.80 1.97
CA ALA A 95 22.09 -0.36 2.14
C ALA A 95 22.52 0.34 0.84
N ALA A 96 23.37 -0.31 0.03
CA ALA A 96 23.83 0.26 -1.23
C ALA A 96 22.72 0.35 -2.30
N ILE A 97 21.80 -0.63 -2.33
CA ILE A 97 20.64 -0.60 -3.24
C ILE A 97 19.54 0.34 -2.70
N ASN A 98 19.47 0.50 -1.38
CA ASN A 98 18.50 1.33 -0.68
C ASN A 98 18.59 2.80 -1.11
N ILE A 99 19.78 3.41 -0.97
CA ILE A 99 19.97 4.86 -1.20
C ILE A 99 19.48 5.31 -2.59
N PRO A 100 19.90 4.67 -3.70
CA PRO A 100 19.44 5.12 -5.02
C PRO A 100 17.97 4.78 -5.32
N THR A 101 17.35 3.88 -4.55
CA THR A 101 15.96 3.46 -4.72
C THR A 101 15.03 4.38 -3.94
N GLU A 102 15.40 4.73 -2.70
CA GLU A 102 14.76 5.77 -1.89
C GLU A 102 14.77 7.10 -2.65
N ASP A 103 15.93 7.60 -3.10
CA ASP A 103 16.05 8.88 -3.82
C ASP A 103 15.07 9.00 -5.01
N LYS A 104 14.94 7.93 -5.81
CA LYS A 104 14.07 7.94 -7.01
C LYS A 104 12.58 7.79 -6.70
N LEU A 105 12.25 7.12 -5.60
CA LEU A 105 10.87 6.91 -5.20
C LEU A 105 10.35 8.12 -4.40
N ASP A 106 11.20 8.76 -3.59
CA ASP A 106 10.90 10.01 -2.90
C ASP A 106 10.64 11.17 -3.88
N ASP A 107 11.24 11.15 -5.07
CA ASP A 107 10.96 12.10 -6.15
C ASP A 107 9.56 11.94 -6.77
N ILE A 108 8.82 10.86 -6.48
CA ILE A 108 7.48 10.64 -7.03
C ILE A 108 6.46 11.47 -6.24
N PRO A 109 5.67 12.36 -6.89
CA PRO A 109 4.70 13.18 -6.19
C PRO A 109 3.69 12.39 -5.35
N GLY A 110 3.59 12.77 -4.07
CA GLY A 110 2.70 12.15 -3.09
C GLY A 110 3.30 10.95 -2.35
N VAL A 111 4.57 10.61 -2.60
CA VAL A 111 5.36 9.76 -1.69
C VAL A 111 5.84 10.62 -0.52
N LEU A 112 5.60 10.13 0.71
CA LEU A 112 6.01 10.78 1.96
C LEU A 112 7.28 10.17 2.55
N GLY A 113 7.57 8.91 2.20
CA GLY A 113 8.78 8.23 2.61
C GLY A 113 8.88 6.83 2.05
N VAL A 114 10.11 6.37 1.90
CA VAL A 114 10.46 5.05 1.38
C VAL A 114 11.38 4.37 2.39
N GLY A 115 11.29 3.04 2.46
CA GLY A 115 12.27 2.25 3.19
C GLY A 115 12.42 0.88 2.56
N VAL A 116 13.65 0.38 2.46
CA VAL A 116 13.91 -0.98 1.98
C VAL A 116 14.36 -1.87 3.13
N SER A 117 13.67 -3.00 3.30
CA SER A 117 14.03 -3.98 4.31
C SER A 117 15.34 -4.70 3.95
N THR A 118 15.95 -5.37 4.94
CA THR A 118 17.09 -6.28 4.71
C THR A 118 16.77 -7.46 3.79
N SER A 119 15.48 -7.78 3.61
CA SER A 119 14.98 -8.78 2.65
C SER A 119 14.61 -8.19 1.28
N GLY A 120 14.85 -6.89 1.07
CA GLY A 120 14.59 -6.20 -0.19
C GLY A 120 13.14 -5.78 -0.42
N VAL A 121 12.28 -5.85 0.60
CA VAL A 121 10.89 -5.37 0.53
C VAL A 121 10.90 -3.85 0.53
N ILE A 122 10.24 -3.25 -0.46
CA ILE A 122 10.16 -1.79 -0.60
C ILE A 122 8.87 -1.33 0.07
N LYS A 123 9.00 -0.64 1.20
CA LYS A 123 7.90 0.08 1.85
C LYS A 123 7.82 1.48 1.26
N VAL A 124 6.61 1.92 0.92
CA VAL A 124 6.30 3.28 0.50
C VAL A 124 5.14 3.81 1.31
N GLU A 125 5.32 4.98 1.91
CA GLU A 125 4.26 5.75 2.56
C GLU A 125 3.73 6.80 1.57
N LEU A 126 2.40 6.84 1.38
CA LEU A 126 1.75 7.80 0.48
C LEU A 126 0.92 8.81 1.25
N ASP A 127 0.87 10.02 0.72
CA ASP A 127 -0.02 11.09 1.18
C ASP A 127 -1.48 10.68 0.95
N ALA A 128 -2.22 10.50 2.04
CA ALA A 128 -3.64 10.14 1.99
C ALA A 128 -4.51 11.22 1.31
N SER A 129 -4.05 12.47 1.27
CA SER A 129 -4.75 13.59 0.62
C SER A 129 -4.47 13.69 -0.89
N LEU A 130 -3.52 12.90 -1.40
CA LEU A 130 -3.12 12.90 -2.81
C LEU A 130 -4.31 12.56 -3.71
N LYS A 131 -4.46 13.33 -4.79
CA LYS A 131 -5.41 13.02 -5.87
C LYS A 131 -4.77 12.08 -6.88
N ASN A 132 -5.56 11.19 -7.48
CA ASN A 132 -5.10 10.19 -8.46
C ASN A 132 -4.04 9.24 -7.87
N LYS A 133 -4.32 8.67 -6.70
CA LYS A 133 -3.43 7.76 -5.98
C LYS A 133 -2.98 6.59 -6.86
N ASN A 134 -3.83 6.15 -7.79
CA ASN A 134 -3.46 5.07 -8.70
C ASN A 134 -2.31 5.45 -9.65
N ASP A 135 -2.25 6.69 -10.15
CA ASP A 135 -1.14 7.14 -11.02
C ASP A 135 0.20 7.10 -10.28
N THR A 136 0.21 7.54 -9.01
CA THR A 136 1.39 7.45 -8.15
C THR A 136 1.82 5.99 -7.93
N VAL A 137 0.87 5.09 -7.64
CA VAL A 137 1.17 3.64 -7.50
C VAL A 137 1.73 3.06 -8.80
N GLN A 138 1.17 3.40 -9.96
CA GLN A 138 1.69 2.91 -11.24
C GLN A 138 3.11 3.43 -11.51
N LYS A 139 3.41 4.71 -11.19
CA LYS A 139 4.77 5.26 -11.29
C LYS A 139 5.76 4.52 -10.40
N ILE A 140 5.36 4.20 -9.16
CA ILE A 140 6.18 3.41 -8.24
C ILE A 140 6.46 2.02 -8.82
N ILE A 141 5.42 1.31 -9.26
CA ILE A 141 5.55 -0.01 -9.88
C ILE A 141 6.51 0.04 -11.09
N GLN A 142 6.36 1.04 -11.97
CA GLN A 142 7.25 1.21 -13.12
C GLN A 142 8.69 1.50 -12.70
N SER A 143 8.91 2.32 -11.67
CA SER A 143 10.25 2.59 -11.13
C SER A 143 10.91 1.31 -10.60
N ILE A 144 10.15 0.49 -9.88
CA ILE A 144 10.60 -0.81 -9.33
C ILE A 144 10.92 -1.80 -10.46
N LEU A 145 10.01 -1.98 -11.42
CA LEU A 145 10.18 -2.95 -12.52
C LEU A 145 11.32 -2.57 -13.47
N ASN A 146 11.52 -1.28 -13.74
CA ASN A 146 12.60 -0.81 -14.61
C ASN A 146 13.99 -1.06 -14.02
N ARG A 147 14.11 -1.26 -12.69
CA ARG A 147 15.36 -1.71 -12.06
C ARG A 147 15.61 -3.20 -12.25
N SER A 148 14.57 -4.03 -12.09
CA SER A 148 14.69 -5.48 -12.24
C SER A 148 15.21 -5.89 -13.62
N ARG A 149 14.97 -5.09 -14.68
CA ARG A 149 15.47 -5.33 -16.05
C ARG A 149 16.91 -4.89 -16.33
N ARG A 150 17.55 -4.14 -15.43
CA ARG A 150 18.92 -3.59 -15.63
C ARG A 150 19.99 -4.36 -14.86
N ASN A 151 19.60 -5.33 -14.03
CA ASN A 151 20.46 -6.26 -13.33
C ASN A 151 20.41 -7.63 -14.01
#